data_AF-A0A0G0ML49-F1
#
_entry.id   AF-A0A0G0ML49-F1
#
_cell.length_a   1.000
_cell.length_b   1.000
_cell.length_c   1.000
_cell.angle_alpha   90.00
_cell.angle_beta   90.00
_cell.angle_gamma   90.00
#
_symmetry.space_group_name_H-M   'P 1'
#
loop_
_entity.id
_entity.type
_entity.pdbx_description
1 polymer ?
#
loop_
_entity_poly.entity_id
_entity_poly.type
_entity_poly.pdbx_seq_one_letter_code
_entity_poly.pdbx_strand_id
1 'polypeptide(L)'
;MKPSRAVLLAGLVGLVAVVSGCDIDRPIKSISGTKMVPVGKVRKDTQGLTVEQANIKHRIMMDNQPGAIKHLYIISAYSGQVLIYSTVMGKVTSSGKRLTPSHTVGNSTNSFQFKVGNHIYDTDEVLGEDGTFGSSIEYLYWWDSKGVYHQQYVTGGMIPHISDQPLAVKSVIINMEVSRK
;
A
#
# COMPACT_ATOMS: atom_id res chain seq x y z
N MET A 1 -17.63 14.93 -84.75
CA MET A 1 -17.90 13.53 -84.35
C MET A 1 -17.71 13.41 -82.84
N LYS A 2 -18.78 13.11 -82.11
CA LYS A 2 -18.70 12.65 -80.70
C LYS A 2 -18.14 11.22 -80.71
N PRO A 3 -17.33 10.85 -79.72
CA PRO A 3 -17.93 9.98 -78.69
C PRO A 3 -17.33 10.24 -77.31
N SER A 4 -18.09 10.00 -76.24
CA SER A 4 -17.49 9.46 -75.02
C SER A 4 -18.51 9.08 -73.96
N ARG A 5 -18.13 8.05 -73.21
CA ARG A 5 -18.66 7.57 -71.93
C ARG A 5 -19.70 6.46 -72.01
N ALA A 6 -19.21 5.28 -72.32
CA ALA A 6 -19.66 4.06 -71.64
C ALA A 6 -18.46 3.45 -70.92
N VAL A 7 -18.73 2.84 -69.76
CA VAL A 7 -17.85 2.03 -68.91
C VAL A 7 -17.06 2.81 -67.83
N LEU A 8 -17.04 2.19 -66.64
CA LEU A 8 -16.46 2.57 -65.35
C LEU A 8 -17.35 3.51 -64.51
N LEU A 9 -17.80 3.15 -63.31
CA LEU A 9 -17.49 1.98 -62.49
C LEU A 9 -18.49 1.95 -61.34
N ALA A 10 -18.80 0.74 -60.88
CA ALA A 10 -19.46 0.45 -59.62
C ALA A 10 -18.90 1.32 -58.48
N GLY A 11 -19.77 2.05 -57.79
CA GLY A 11 -19.37 2.92 -56.69
C GLY A 11 -20.56 3.61 -56.04
N LEU A 12 -21.65 2.86 -55.82
CA LEU A 12 -22.86 3.40 -55.21
C LEU A 12 -23.45 2.42 -54.19
N VAL A 13 -22.60 1.85 -53.34
CA VAL A 13 -23.02 1.17 -52.11
C VAL A 13 -21.94 1.46 -51.07
N GLY A 14 -22.28 2.19 -50.00
CA GLY A 14 -21.42 2.34 -48.84
C GLY A 14 -21.09 3.79 -48.47
N LEU A 15 -22.11 4.61 -48.18
CA LEU A 15 -21.88 5.84 -47.43
C LEU A 15 -23.10 6.27 -46.61
N VAL A 16 -23.47 5.49 -45.61
CA VAL A 16 -24.09 6.02 -44.38
C VAL A 16 -23.52 5.21 -43.22
N ALA A 17 -22.31 5.59 -42.79
CA ALA A 17 -21.78 5.13 -41.52
C ALA A 17 -22.60 5.79 -40.40
N VAL A 18 -23.29 4.97 -39.63
CA VAL A 18 -23.95 5.36 -38.39
C VAL A 18 -22.86 5.78 -37.40
N VAL A 19 -22.64 7.09 -37.26
CA VAL A 19 -21.84 7.66 -36.17
C VAL A 19 -22.76 7.88 -34.98
N SER A 20 -23.11 6.78 -34.30
CA SER A 20 -23.75 6.82 -32.98
C SER A 20 -22.94 5.94 -32.05
N GLY A 21 -21.84 6.48 -31.53
CA GLY A 21 -20.92 5.72 -30.70
C GLY A 21 -19.78 6.54 -30.11
N CYS A 22 -20.06 7.73 -29.58
CA CYS A 22 -19.19 8.40 -28.63
C CYS A 22 -20.05 9.05 -27.56
N ASP A 23 -20.50 8.24 -26.60
CA ASP A 23 -21.01 8.72 -25.32
C ASP A 23 -19.79 8.93 -24.40
N ILE A 24 -18.85 9.80 -24.84
CA ILE A 24 -17.67 10.22 -24.06
C ILE A 24 -18.09 11.46 -23.28
N ASP A 25 -18.50 11.22 -22.03
CA ASP A 25 -18.69 12.15 -20.90
C ASP A 25 -20.01 11.88 -20.17
N ARG A 26 -20.24 10.63 -19.78
CA ARG A 26 -21.07 10.42 -18.59
C ARG A 26 -20.19 10.78 -17.40
N PRO A 27 -20.45 11.89 -16.66
CA PRO A 27 -19.72 12.14 -15.44
C PRO A 27 -19.93 10.94 -14.53
N ILE A 28 -18.86 10.20 -14.25
CA ILE A 28 -18.88 9.09 -13.29
C ILE A 28 -19.25 9.72 -11.96
N LYS A 29 -20.53 9.65 -11.63
CA LYS A 29 -21.06 10.18 -10.38
C LYS A 29 -20.72 9.15 -9.32
N SER A 30 -19.92 9.55 -8.34
CA SER A 30 -19.66 8.69 -7.19
C SER A 30 -20.99 8.25 -6.59
N ILE A 31 -21.09 6.97 -6.20
CA ILE A 31 -22.25 6.42 -5.49
C ILE A 31 -22.52 7.22 -4.20
N SER A 32 -21.47 7.80 -3.59
CA SER A 32 -21.56 8.67 -2.42
C SER A 32 -22.06 10.10 -2.71
N GLY A 33 -22.25 10.47 -3.99
CA GLY A 33 -22.59 11.83 -4.40
C GLY A 33 -21.42 12.82 -4.36
N THR A 34 -20.23 12.40 -3.95
CA THR A 34 -19.02 13.24 -3.96
C THR A 34 -18.53 13.47 -5.38
N LYS A 35 -18.09 14.69 -5.67
CA LYS A 35 -17.47 15.05 -6.96
C LYS A 35 -15.96 14.93 -6.84
N MET A 36 -15.32 14.48 -7.91
CA MET A 36 -13.86 14.53 -8.01
C MET A 36 -13.40 15.99 -7.88
N VAL A 37 -12.47 16.24 -6.96
CA VAL A 37 -11.84 17.55 -6.81
C VAL A 37 -10.75 17.66 -7.89
N PRO A 38 -10.69 18.77 -8.66
CA PRO A 38 -9.64 18.96 -9.65
C PRO A 38 -8.24 18.89 -9.01
N VAL A 39 -7.26 18.44 -9.79
CA VAL A 39 -5.85 18.39 -9.37
C VAL A 39 -5.42 19.76 -8.85
N GLY A 40 -4.78 19.79 -7.68
CA GLY A 40 -4.31 21.02 -7.04
C GLY A 40 -5.38 21.84 -6.29
N LYS A 41 -6.64 21.40 -6.25
CA LYS A 41 -7.71 22.09 -5.48
C LYS A 41 -7.98 21.48 -4.11
N VAL A 42 -7.33 20.37 -3.76
CA VAL A 42 -7.41 19.80 -2.41
C VAL A 42 -6.75 20.76 -1.43
N ARG A 43 -7.48 21.14 -0.38
CA ARG A 43 -6.95 22.04 0.66
C ARG A 43 -5.77 21.38 1.38
N LYS A 44 -4.75 22.20 1.61
CA LYS A 44 -3.53 21.81 2.30
C LYS A 44 -3.46 22.52 3.65
N ASP A 45 -2.78 21.89 4.59
CA ASP A 45 -2.44 22.49 5.88
C ASP A 45 -1.31 23.53 5.74
N THR A 46 -0.84 24.06 6.87
CA THR A 46 0.27 25.03 6.93
C THR A 46 1.61 24.44 6.50
N GLN A 47 1.74 23.11 6.43
CA GLN A 47 2.92 22.40 5.93
C GLN A 47 2.80 22.05 4.44
N GLY A 48 1.71 22.43 3.78
CA GLY A 48 1.49 22.15 2.35
C GLY A 48 1.04 20.72 2.06
N LEU A 49 0.57 19.98 3.08
CA LEU A 49 0.11 18.59 2.98
C LEU A 49 -1.42 18.53 2.96
N THR A 50 -1.98 17.59 2.19
CA THR A 50 -3.37 17.19 2.38
C THR A 50 -3.51 16.42 3.69
N VAL A 51 -4.74 16.27 4.20
CA VAL A 51 -4.99 15.50 5.44
C VAL A 51 -4.46 14.06 5.34
N GLU A 52 -4.67 13.39 4.19
CA GLU A 52 -4.15 12.04 3.97
C GLU A 52 -2.63 12.01 3.96
N GLN A 53 -1.97 12.98 3.30
CA GLN A 53 -0.52 13.10 3.30
C GLN A 53 0.04 13.37 4.70
N ALA A 54 -0.61 14.22 5.48
CA ALA A 54 -0.24 14.49 6.87
C ALA A 54 -0.37 13.22 7.73
N ASN A 55 -1.45 12.44 7.56
CA ASN A 55 -1.62 11.16 8.26
C ASN A 55 -0.53 10.14 7.88
N ILE A 56 -0.20 10.02 6.60
CA ILE A 56 0.88 9.14 6.13
C ILE A 56 2.22 9.57 6.77
N LYS A 57 2.54 10.86 6.72
CA LYS A 57 3.75 11.43 7.33
C LYS A 57 3.80 11.15 8.83
N HIS A 58 2.72 11.44 9.56
CA HIS A 58 2.65 11.20 11.01
C HIS A 58 2.83 9.71 11.35
N ARG A 59 2.16 8.81 10.63
CA ARG A 59 2.32 7.38 10.80
C ARG A 59 3.76 6.94 10.58
N ILE A 60 4.40 7.38 9.49
CA ILE A 60 5.79 7.01 9.18
C ILE A 60 6.76 7.52 10.25
N MET A 61 6.57 8.75 10.74
CA MET A 61 7.42 9.30 11.80
C MET A 61 7.25 8.52 13.12
N MET A 62 6.02 8.20 13.49
CA MET A 62 5.72 7.39 14.67
C MET A 62 6.24 5.94 14.52
N ASP A 63 6.13 5.35 13.33
CA ASP A 63 6.64 4.01 13.04
C ASP A 63 8.15 3.88 13.08
N ASN A 64 8.86 4.95 12.76
CA ASN A 64 10.32 4.95 12.73
C ASN A 64 10.96 5.64 13.94
N GLN A 65 10.17 6.00 14.97
CA GLN A 65 10.71 6.58 16.20
C GLN A 65 11.41 5.50 17.04
N PRO A 66 12.73 5.60 17.27
CA PRO A 66 13.44 4.64 18.10
C PRO A 66 12.92 4.65 19.54
N GLY A 67 12.70 3.47 20.11
CA GLY A 67 12.19 3.31 21.48
C GLY A 67 10.69 3.60 21.66
N ALA A 68 9.95 3.89 20.58
CA ALA A 68 8.49 3.98 20.68
C ALA A 68 7.88 2.64 21.12
N ILE A 69 6.96 2.68 22.08
CA ILE A 69 6.20 1.50 22.51
C ILE A 69 4.82 1.54 21.87
N LYS A 70 4.41 0.41 21.31
CA LYS A 70 3.07 0.20 20.77
C LYS A 70 2.43 -1.03 21.38
N HIS A 71 1.15 -1.19 21.10
CA HIS A 71 0.34 -2.28 21.57
C HIS A 71 -0.22 -3.04 20.38
N LEU A 72 0.20 -4.30 20.24
CA LEU A 72 -0.30 -5.23 19.23
C LEU A 72 -1.37 -6.12 19.86
N TYR A 73 -2.48 -6.23 19.14
CA TYR A 73 -3.57 -7.15 19.41
C TYR A 73 -3.80 -8.01 18.18
N ILE A 74 -3.93 -9.32 18.36
CA ILE A 74 -4.48 -10.20 17.34
C ILE A 74 -5.90 -10.54 17.74
N ILE A 75 -6.87 -10.07 16.96
CA ILE A 75 -8.29 -10.17 17.26
C ILE A 75 -8.91 -11.23 16.34
N SER A 76 -9.74 -12.11 16.90
CA SER A 76 -10.55 -13.04 16.10
C SER A 76 -11.54 -12.25 15.24
N ALA A 77 -11.46 -12.39 13.93
CA ALA A 77 -12.43 -11.80 13.00
C ALA A 77 -13.85 -12.36 13.19
N TYR A 78 -13.98 -13.56 13.79
CA TYR A 78 -15.25 -14.25 13.98
C TYR A 78 -15.95 -13.87 15.29
N SER A 79 -15.18 -13.67 16.37
CA SER A 79 -15.73 -13.45 17.71
C SER A 79 -15.44 -12.06 18.28
N GLY A 80 -14.54 -11.29 17.65
CA GLY A 80 -14.04 -10.03 18.20
C GLY A 80 -13.17 -10.20 19.45
N GLN A 81 -12.90 -11.44 19.87
CA GLN A 81 -12.09 -11.73 21.05
C GLN A 81 -10.61 -11.45 20.77
N VAL A 82 -9.91 -10.84 21.74
CA VAL A 82 -8.46 -10.69 21.66
C VAL A 82 -7.80 -12.02 21.94
N LEU A 83 -7.20 -12.59 20.90
CA LEU A 83 -6.46 -13.85 20.97
C LEU A 83 -5.08 -13.61 21.58
N ILE A 84 -4.37 -12.58 21.11
CA ILE A 84 -3.01 -12.27 21.53
C ILE A 84 -2.90 -10.79 21.88
N TYR A 85 -2.21 -10.48 22.97
CA TYR A 85 -1.73 -9.14 23.29
C TYR A 85 -0.21 -9.15 23.52
N SER A 86 0.47 -8.14 22.98
CA SER A 86 1.90 -7.90 23.20
C SER A 86 2.23 -6.42 23.07
N THR A 87 3.16 -5.96 23.89
CA THR A 87 3.88 -4.70 23.64
C THR A 87 4.80 -4.86 22.45
N VAL A 88 5.06 -3.77 21.75
CA VAL A 88 5.94 -3.73 20.59
C VAL A 88 6.96 -2.62 20.82
N MET A 89 8.23 -2.98 20.83
CA MET A 89 9.34 -2.06 20.73
C MET A 89 9.53 -1.66 19.27
N GLY A 90 9.27 -0.39 18.95
CA GLY A 90 9.35 0.16 17.61
C GLY A 90 8.14 -0.18 16.74
N LYS A 91 8.32 -1.11 15.78
CA LYS A 91 7.29 -1.45 14.78
C LYS A 91 7.14 -2.96 14.58
N VAL A 92 5.91 -3.38 14.28
CA VAL A 92 5.64 -4.71 13.76
C VAL A 92 6.05 -4.74 12.30
N THR A 93 6.85 -5.73 11.91
CA THR A 93 7.38 -5.85 10.56
C THR A 93 6.83 -7.09 9.89
N SER A 94 6.44 -6.97 8.63
CA SER A 94 6.07 -8.13 7.83
C SER A 94 7.31 -8.83 7.31
N SER A 95 7.25 -10.15 7.25
CA SER A 95 8.29 -11.06 6.74
C SER A 95 8.83 -10.75 5.35
N GLY A 96 8.07 -10.02 4.53
CA GLY A 96 8.47 -9.70 3.16
C GLY A 96 9.39 -8.48 3.07
N LYS A 97 9.58 -7.77 4.19
CA LYS A 97 10.48 -6.63 4.26
C LYS A 97 11.94 -7.05 4.31
N ARG A 98 12.79 -6.33 3.56
CA ARG A 98 14.23 -6.64 3.39
C ARG A 98 15.07 -5.36 3.47
N LEU A 99 16.33 -5.53 3.85
CA LEU A 99 17.34 -4.45 3.82
C LEU A 99 18.01 -4.31 2.45
N THR A 100 17.86 -5.32 1.58
CA THR A 100 18.39 -5.34 0.23
C THR A 100 17.29 -5.68 -0.77
N PRO A 101 17.41 -5.22 -2.03
CA PRO A 101 16.51 -5.61 -3.10
C PRO A 101 16.46 -7.13 -3.30
N SER A 102 15.37 -7.60 -3.86
CA SER A 102 15.16 -9.01 -4.22
C SER A 102 15.97 -9.43 -5.45
N HIS A 103 16.37 -8.48 -6.29
CA HIS A 103 17.08 -8.76 -7.53
C HIS A 103 17.87 -7.53 -8.02
N THR A 104 18.79 -7.79 -8.94
CA THR A 104 19.57 -6.77 -9.64
C THR A 104 19.14 -6.70 -11.10
N VAL A 105 19.23 -5.51 -11.68
CA VAL A 105 19.06 -5.29 -13.11
C VAL A 105 20.40 -4.89 -13.73
N GLY A 106 20.54 -5.06 -15.04
CA GLY A 106 21.67 -4.45 -15.76
C GLY A 106 21.55 -2.94 -15.79
N ASN A 107 22.63 -2.24 -16.18
CA ASN A 107 22.65 -0.79 -16.30
C ASN A 107 21.50 -0.32 -17.22
N SER A 108 20.48 0.30 -16.62
CA SER A 108 19.23 0.70 -17.25
C SER A 108 18.90 2.12 -16.84
N THR A 109 18.26 2.88 -17.72
CA THR A 109 17.89 4.28 -17.47
C THR A 109 16.93 4.44 -16.28
N ASN A 110 16.27 3.36 -15.84
CA ASN A 110 15.30 3.35 -14.75
C ASN A 110 15.78 2.54 -13.52
N SER A 111 17.09 2.32 -13.37
CA SER A 111 17.64 1.63 -12.19
C SER A 111 18.11 2.60 -11.10
N PHE A 112 18.11 2.11 -9.88
CA PHE A 112 18.65 2.73 -8.69
C PHE A 112 19.89 1.97 -8.25
N GLN A 113 20.95 2.72 -7.92
CA GLN A 113 22.17 2.13 -7.37
C GLN A 113 21.99 1.80 -5.90
N PHE A 114 22.45 0.63 -5.48
CA PHE A 114 22.54 0.21 -4.09
C PHE A 114 23.86 -0.50 -3.80
N LYS A 115 24.30 -0.46 -2.55
CA LYS A 115 25.58 -1.00 -2.12
C LYS A 115 25.39 -2.30 -1.34
N VAL A 116 26.12 -3.35 -1.73
CA VAL A 116 26.23 -4.59 -0.96
C VAL A 116 27.72 -4.85 -0.71
N GLY A 117 28.13 -4.76 0.56
CA GLY A 117 29.55 -4.79 0.91
C GLY A 117 30.29 -3.63 0.24
N ASN A 118 31.30 -3.92 -0.59
CA ASN A 118 32.06 -2.91 -1.34
C ASN A 118 31.64 -2.78 -2.81
N HIS A 119 30.60 -3.49 -3.25
CA HIS A 119 30.14 -3.48 -4.64
C HIS A 119 28.87 -2.64 -4.80
N ILE A 120 28.76 -1.98 -5.94
CA ILE A 120 27.58 -1.22 -6.36
C ILE A 120 26.82 -2.07 -7.38
N TYR A 121 25.52 -2.21 -7.17
CA TYR A 121 24.59 -2.90 -8.04
C TYR A 121 23.45 -1.97 -8.41
N ASP A 122 22.76 -2.32 -9.49
CA ASP A 122 21.56 -1.62 -9.97
C ASP A 122 20.32 -2.48 -9.68
N THR A 123 19.22 -1.86 -9.27
CA THR A 123 17.90 -2.49 -9.07
C THR A 123 16.80 -1.59 -9.62
N ASP A 124 15.66 -2.14 -10.05
CA ASP A 124 14.45 -1.34 -10.33
C ASP A 124 13.45 -1.36 -9.16
N GLU A 125 13.79 -2.06 -8.05
CA GLU A 125 12.98 -2.09 -6.84
C GLU A 125 13.16 -0.78 -6.05
N VAL A 126 12.07 -0.02 -5.91
CA VAL A 126 12.08 1.25 -5.18
C VAL A 126 12.13 1.00 -3.67
N LEU A 127 13.06 1.67 -2.98
CA LEU A 127 13.12 1.66 -1.53
C LEU A 127 11.88 2.35 -0.94
N GLY A 128 11.21 1.70 0.01
CA GLY A 128 10.05 2.27 0.69
C GLY A 128 10.41 3.47 1.57
N GLU A 129 9.40 4.30 1.87
CA GLU A 129 9.54 5.45 2.78
C GLU A 129 9.93 5.06 4.21
N ASP A 130 9.78 3.78 4.57
CA ASP A 130 10.20 3.21 5.84
C ASP A 130 11.62 2.62 5.82
N GLY A 131 12.37 2.85 4.74
CA GLY A 131 13.77 2.43 4.58
C GLY A 131 13.94 0.93 4.31
N THR A 132 12.88 0.24 3.85
CA THR A 132 12.94 -1.19 3.52
C THR A 132 12.48 -1.49 2.10
N PHE A 133 13.01 -2.57 1.54
CA PHE A 133 12.52 -3.17 0.30
C PHE A 133 11.42 -4.19 0.58
N GLY A 134 10.69 -4.57 -0.46
CA GLY A 134 9.66 -5.58 -0.41
C GLY A 134 8.29 -5.13 0.10
N SER A 135 7.35 -6.05 -0.05
CA SER A 135 5.94 -5.89 0.31
C SER A 135 5.60 -6.68 1.58
N SER A 136 4.37 -6.51 2.06
CA SER A 136 3.86 -7.30 3.18
C SER A 136 3.48 -8.71 2.71
N ILE A 137 3.89 -9.75 3.44
CA ILE A 137 3.58 -11.16 3.20
C ILE A 137 3.17 -11.88 4.51
N GLU A 138 2.93 -13.19 4.38
CA GLU A 138 2.31 -14.20 5.26
C GLU A 138 2.41 -14.06 6.80
N TYR A 139 3.56 -13.63 7.36
CA TYR A 139 3.68 -13.47 8.82
C TYR A 139 4.25 -12.11 9.25
N LEU A 140 3.93 -11.76 10.50
CA LEU A 140 4.42 -10.60 11.23
C LEU A 140 5.47 -11.02 12.24
N TYR A 141 6.48 -10.18 12.46
CA TYR A 141 7.44 -10.34 13.54
C TYR A 141 7.70 -9.00 14.23
N TRP A 142 8.05 -9.06 15.51
CA TRP A 142 8.36 -7.89 16.32
C TRP A 142 9.19 -8.26 17.55
N TRP A 143 9.70 -7.23 18.22
CA TRP A 143 10.31 -7.34 19.53
C TRP A 143 9.38 -6.69 20.53
N ASP A 144 9.19 -7.29 21.70
CA ASP A 144 8.41 -6.66 22.77
C ASP A 144 9.25 -5.67 23.60
N SER A 145 8.61 -5.00 24.55
CA SER A 145 9.26 -4.02 25.44
C SER A 145 10.36 -4.64 26.32
N LYS A 146 10.40 -5.97 26.46
CA LYS A 146 11.40 -6.72 27.23
C LYS A 146 12.53 -7.26 26.34
N GLY A 147 12.51 -6.98 25.05
CA GLY A 147 13.50 -7.48 24.09
C GLY A 147 13.30 -8.96 23.75
N VAL A 148 12.09 -9.50 23.88
CA VAL A 148 11.76 -10.85 23.42
C VAL A 148 11.26 -10.78 21.98
N TYR A 149 11.78 -11.67 21.14
CA TYR A 149 11.35 -11.81 19.75
C TYR A 149 10.03 -12.60 19.66
N HIS A 150 9.11 -12.10 18.84
CA HIS A 150 7.82 -12.71 18.56
C HIS A 150 7.59 -12.82 17.06
N GLN A 151 6.90 -13.89 16.66
CA GLN A 151 6.48 -14.13 15.29
C GLN A 151 5.05 -14.68 15.27
N GLN A 152 4.20 -14.15 14.40
CA GLN A 152 2.82 -14.59 14.25
C GLN A 152 2.42 -14.66 12.77
N TYR A 153 1.97 -15.84 12.35
CA TYR A 153 1.32 -16.01 11.05
C TYR A 153 -0.11 -15.46 11.13
N VAL A 154 -0.52 -14.62 10.16
CA VAL A 154 -1.84 -14.01 10.14
C VAL A 154 -2.68 -14.69 9.06
N THR A 155 -3.70 -15.45 9.47
CA THR A 155 -4.67 -16.07 8.56
C THR A 155 -5.95 -15.23 8.46
N GLY A 156 -6.84 -15.58 7.52
CA GLY A 156 -8.10 -14.84 7.27
C GLY A 156 -9.08 -14.73 8.45
N GLY A 157 -8.83 -15.42 9.56
CA GLY A 157 -9.59 -15.30 10.81
C GLY A 157 -9.00 -14.35 11.85
N MET A 158 -7.88 -13.68 11.53
CA MET A 158 -7.13 -12.84 12.47
C MET A 158 -7.03 -11.41 11.95
N ILE A 159 -7.35 -10.46 12.82
CA ILE A 159 -7.24 -9.02 12.57
C ILE A 159 -6.09 -8.50 13.44
N PRO A 160 -4.94 -8.15 12.85
CA PRO A 160 -3.91 -7.41 13.55
C PRO A 160 -4.39 -5.98 13.80
N HIS A 161 -4.35 -5.56 15.05
CA HIS A 161 -4.60 -4.19 15.46
C HIS A 161 -3.37 -3.67 16.21
N ILE A 162 -2.84 -2.53 15.77
CA ILE A 162 -1.69 -1.87 16.38
C ILE A 162 -2.12 -0.47 16.77
N SER A 163 -1.81 -0.08 18.00
CA SER A 163 -2.13 1.24 18.55
C SER A 163 -0.94 1.78 19.34
N ASP A 164 -0.79 3.10 19.36
CA ASP A 164 0.15 3.83 20.21
C ASP A 164 -0.34 3.96 21.66
N GLN A 165 -1.60 3.57 21.92
CA GLN A 165 -2.21 3.50 23.25
C GLN A 165 -2.85 2.12 23.48
N PRO A 166 -2.88 1.62 24.73
CA PRO A 166 -3.53 0.36 25.03
C PRO A 166 -5.05 0.45 24.83
N LEU A 167 -5.62 -0.56 24.18
CA LEU A 167 -7.06 -0.74 24.11
C LEU A 167 -7.62 -1.30 25.42
N ALA A 168 -8.77 -0.77 25.84
CA ALA A 168 -9.58 -1.36 26.89
C ALA A 168 -10.30 -2.60 26.34
N VAL A 169 -9.76 -3.79 26.62
CA VAL A 169 -10.29 -5.07 26.15
C VAL A 169 -10.81 -5.90 27.32
N LYS A 170 -11.95 -6.58 27.14
CA LYS A 170 -12.61 -7.34 28.22
C LYS A 170 -11.77 -8.50 28.71
N SER A 171 -11.09 -9.20 27.80
CA SER A 171 -10.19 -10.31 28.11
C SER A 171 -9.23 -10.55 26.95
N VAL A 172 -8.09 -11.17 27.28
CA VAL A 172 -7.07 -11.62 26.34
C VAL A 172 -6.87 -13.11 26.57
N ILE A 173 -6.89 -13.92 25.53
CA ILE A 173 -6.63 -15.37 25.66
C ILE A 173 -5.16 -15.63 25.95
N ILE A 174 -4.26 -15.06 25.15
CA ILE A 174 -2.81 -15.21 25.28
C ILE A 174 -2.21 -13.82 25.55
N ASN A 175 -1.83 -13.59 26.79
CA ASN A 175 -1.11 -12.38 27.18
C ASN A 175 0.40 -12.67 27.19
N MET A 176 1.13 -12.11 26.24
CA MET A 176 2.57 -12.35 26.11
C MET A 176 3.42 -11.50 27.07
N GLU A 177 2.80 -10.60 27.84
CA GLU A 177 3.47 -9.79 28.85
C GLU A 177 3.61 -10.48 30.21
N VAL A 178 3.06 -11.69 30.39
CA VAL A 178 3.12 -12.40 31.67
C VAL A 178 4.53 -12.97 31.89
N SER A 179 5.31 -12.34 32.77
CA SER A 179 6.57 -12.91 33.23
C SER A 179 6.31 -14.18 34.04
N ARG A 180 7.00 -15.28 33.71
CA ARG A 180 7.10 -16.42 34.64
C ARG A 180 7.79 -15.92 35.90
N LYS A 181 7.13 -16.06 37.06
CA LYS A 181 7.79 -15.96 38.36
C LYS A 181 8.76 -17.11 38.54
#